data_AF-A0A0D0CZ62-F1
#
_entry.id   AF-A0A0D0CZ62-F1
#
_cell.length_a   1.000
_cell.length_b   1.000
_cell.length_c   1.000
_cell.angle_alpha   90.00
_cell.angle_beta   90.00
_cell.angle_gamma   90.00
#
_symmetry.space_group_name_H-M   'P 1'
#
loop_
_entity.id
_entity.type
_entity.pdbx_description
1 polymer ?
#
loop_
_entity_poly.entity_id
_entity_poly.type
_entity_poly.pdbx_seq_one_letter_code
_entity_poly.pdbx_strand_id
1 'polypeptide(L)'
;EVLQDMEVVLEVPSHAQQSMCGESIPLLGGALPLYETFLAQWTGLSLACDHPQLVSFISPGLESANYYHDHLRCSKAYLFAIFVDPCIQLSWVEQHW
;
A
#
# COMPACT_ATOMS: atom_id res chain seq x y z
N GLU A 1 -18.92 -17.72 -4.99
CA GLU A 1 -17.97 -17.89 -3.87
C GLU A 1 -16.57 -17.47 -4.28
N VAL A 2 -15.81 -18.26 -5.06
CA VAL A 2 -14.41 -17.89 -5.42
C VAL A 2 -14.24 -16.51 -6.08
N LEU A 3 -15.15 -16.10 -6.96
CA LEU A 3 -15.10 -14.77 -7.60
C LEU A 3 -15.26 -13.61 -6.60
N GLN A 4 -16.07 -13.82 -5.57
CA GLN A 4 -16.36 -12.81 -4.54
C GLN A 4 -15.19 -12.75 -3.54
N ASP A 5 -14.61 -13.91 -3.22
CA ASP A 5 -13.36 -14.00 -2.47
C ASP A 5 -12.20 -13.29 -3.20
N MET A 6 -12.11 -13.43 -4.52
CA MET A 6 -11.12 -12.74 -5.35
C MET A 6 -11.36 -11.23 -5.42
N GLU A 7 -12.61 -10.80 -5.48
CA GLU A 7 -12.96 -9.38 -5.43
C GLU A 7 -12.45 -8.73 -4.14
N VAL A 8 -12.71 -9.37 -2.99
CA VAL A 8 -12.22 -8.92 -1.67
C VAL A 8 -10.69 -8.88 -1.60
N VAL A 9 -10.01 -9.91 -2.12
CA VAL A 9 -8.53 -9.97 -2.12
C VAL A 9 -7.92 -8.87 -2.98
N LEU A 10 -8.57 -8.51 -4.10
CA LEU A 10 -8.06 -7.55 -5.08
C LEU A 10 -8.49 -6.11 -4.80
N GLU A 11 -9.48 -5.87 -3.94
CA GLU A 11 -9.97 -4.53 -3.60
C GLU A 11 -8.85 -3.63 -3.09
N VAL A 12 -8.09 -4.11 -2.09
CA VAL A 12 -6.97 -3.38 -1.47
C VAL A 12 -5.85 -3.06 -2.47
N PRO A 13 -5.28 -4.05 -3.22
CA PRO A 13 -4.35 -3.75 -4.30
C PRO A 13 -4.90 -2.79 -5.37
N SER A 14 -6.18 -2.91 -5.72
CA SER A 14 -6.80 -2.09 -6.76
C SER A 14 -6.89 -0.63 -6.33
N HIS A 15 -7.25 -0.35 -5.08
CA HIS A 15 -7.26 1.00 -4.53
C HIS A 15 -5.87 1.63 -4.49
N ALA A 16 -4.86 0.86 -4.09
CA ALA A 16 -3.47 1.32 -4.11
C ALA A 16 -3.02 1.66 -5.54
N GLN A 17 -3.29 0.78 -6.50
CA GLN A 17 -2.94 0.99 -7.90
C GLN A 17 -3.68 2.21 -8.49
N GLN A 18 -4.99 2.33 -8.26
CA GLN A 18 -5.77 3.48 -8.75
C GLN A 18 -5.26 4.79 -8.17
N SER A 19 -4.87 4.81 -6.90
CA SER A 19 -4.30 6.00 -6.26
C SER A 19 -2.94 6.36 -6.88
N MET A 20 -2.05 5.39 -7.09
CA MET A 20 -0.74 5.63 -7.74
C MET A 20 -0.85 6.04 -9.21
N CYS A 21 -1.82 5.49 -9.94
CA CYS A 21 -2.02 5.76 -11.37
C CYS A 21 -2.94 6.95 -11.65
N GLY A 22 -3.73 7.39 -10.66
CA GLY A 22 -4.70 8.47 -10.79
C GLY A 22 -4.12 9.86 -10.56
N GLU A 23 -2.93 9.96 -9.94
CA GLU A 23 -2.26 11.23 -9.76
C GLU A 23 -1.70 11.76 -11.10
N SER A 24 -2.11 12.98 -11.48
CA SER A 24 -1.59 13.67 -12.67
C SER A 24 -0.13 14.11 -12.53
N ILE A 25 0.40 14.10 -11.31
CA ILE A 25 1.79 14.35 -10.97
C ILE A 25 2.25 13.11 -10.21
N PRO A 26 3.12 12.26 -10.77
CA PRO A 26 3.64 11.11 -10.04
C PRO A 26 4.55 11.63 -8.92
N LEU A 27 4.00 11.90 -7.74
CA LEU A 27 4.79 12.25 -6.58
C LEU A 27 5.30 10.95 -5.98
N LEU A 28 6.56 10.65 -6.32
CA LEU A 28 7.34 9.56 -5.73
C LEU A 28 7.28 9.59 -4.18
N GLY A 29 7.00 10.76 -3.59
CA GLY A 29 6.80 10.95 -2.16
C GLY A 29 5.57 10.22 -1.61
N GLY A 30 4.45 10.18 -2.33
CA GLY A 30 3.23 9.48 -1.91
C GLY A 30 3.27 7.97 -2.13
N ALA A 31 4.13 7.50 -3.05
CA ALA A 31 4.18 6.10 -3.45
C ALA A 31 4.56 5.15 -2.30
N LEU A 32 5.58 5.49 -1.50
CA LEU A 32 6.02 4.64 -0.39
C LEU A 32 4.99 4.60 0.77
N PRO A 33 4.45 5.72 1.27
CA PRO A 33 3.37 5.70 2.27
C PRO A 33 2.12 4.93 1.82
N LEU A 34 1.74 5.07 0.55
CA LEU A 34 0.60 4.36 -0.01
C LEU A 34 0.88 2.85 -0.11
N TYR A 35 2.10 2.47 -0.47
CA TYR A 35 2.52 1.07 -0.49
C TYR A 35 2.56 0.45 0.93
N GLU A 36 3.02 1.19 1.93
CA GLU A 36 2.99 0.76 3.33
C GLU A 36 1.54 0.60 3.84
N THR A 37 0.65 1.51 3.45
CA THR A 37 -0.80 1.44 3.77
C THR A 37 -1.43 0.20 3.15
N PHE A 38 -1.12 -0.07 1.88
CA PHE A 38 -1.53 -1.28 1.17
C PHE A 38 -1.08 -2.54 1.93
N LEU A 39 0.19 -2.64 2.31
CA LEU A 39 0.72 -3.79 3.05
C LEU A 39 0.02 -3.99 4.39
N ALA A 40 -0.24 -2.91 5.13
CA ALA A 40 -0.92 -2.96 6.42
C ALA A 40 -2.37 -3.49 6.27
N GLN A 41 -3.11 -2.96 5.29
CA GLN A 41 -4.49 -3.39 5.01
C GLN A 41 -4.54 -4.85 4.56
N TRP A 42 -3.63 -5.28 3.68
CA TRP A 42 -3.61 -6.64 3.15
C TRP A 42 -3.14 -7.66 4.20
N THR A 43 -2.24 -7.26 5.10
CA THR A 43 -1.87 -8.05 6.28
C THR A 43 -3.06 -8.19 7.23
N GLY A 44 -3.80 -7.10 7.48
CA GLY A 44 -5.01 -7.11 8.30
C GLY A 44 -6.08 -8.04 7.72
N LEU A 45 -6.28 -8.00 6.40
CA LEU A 45 -7.22 -8.89 5.69
C LEU A 45 -6.83 -10.37 5.82
N SER A 46 -5.53 -10.68 5.77
CA SER A 46 -5.01 -12.04 5.97
C SER A 46 -5.20 -12.55 7.42
N LEU A 47 -5.20 -11.65 8.40
CA LEU A 47 -5.37 -12.00 9.82
C LEU A 47 -6.84 -12.02 10.26
N ALA A 48 -7.74 -11.42 9.49
CA ALA A 48 -9.17 -11.38 9.79
C ALA A 48 -9.77 -12.80 9.77
N CYS A 49 -10.43 -13.20 10.86
CA CYS A 49 -11.04 -14.53 10.96
C CYS A 49 -12.29 -14.69 10.07
N ASP A 50 -12.78 -13.62 9.46
CA ASP A 50 -14.03 -13.62 8.68
C ASP A 50 -13.91 -14.44 7.39
N HIS A 51 -12.70 -14.61 6.85
CA HIS A 51 -12.48 -15.32 5.60
C HIS A 51 -11.15 -16.12 5.57
N PRO A 52 -11.06 -17.24 6.32
CA PRO A 52 -9.84 -18.05 6.41
C PRO A 52 -9.38 -18.62 5.06
N GLN A 53 -10.29 -18.76 4.08
CA GLN A 53 -9.95 -19.18 2.73
C GLN A 53 -9.06 -18.17 1.97
N LEU A 54 -9.16 -16.87 2.30
CA LEU A 54 -8.41 -15.80 1.60
C LEU A 54 -6.93 -15.84 1.92
N VAL A 55 -6.55 -16.36 3.08
CA VAL A 55 -5.15 -16.44 3.53
C VAL A 55 -4.28 -17.18 2.51
N SER A 56 -4.82 -18.25 1.91
CA SER A 56 -4.09 -19.02 0.90
C SER A 56 -3.85 -18.26 -0.41
N PHE A 57 -4.71 -17.28 -0.73
CA PHE A 57 -4.57 -16.41 -1.89
C PHE A 57 -3.72 -15.17 -1.60
N ILE A 58 -3.79 -14.63 -0.37
CA ILE A 58 -3.07 -13.43 0.04
C ILE A 58 -1.61 -13.72 0.35
N SER A 59 -1.26 -14.86 0.96
CA SER A 59 0.11 -15.10 1.44
C SER A 59 1.19 -15.01 0.36
N PRO A 60 1.03 -15.59 -0.86
CA PRO A 60 2.04 -15.48 -1.91
C PRO A 60 2.18 -14.04 -2.43
N GLY A 61 1.07 -13.30 -2.44
CA GLY A 61 1.03 -11.89 -2.77
C GLY A 61 1.77 -11.05 -1.73
N LEU A 62 1.53 -11.32 -0.44
CA LEU A 62 2.17 -10.62 0.67
C LEU A 62 3.68 -10.86 0.70
N GLU A 63 4.13 -12.08 0.42
CA GLU A 63 5.57 -12.41 0.30
C GLU A 63 6.23 -11.59 -0.81
N SER A 64 5.60 -11.57 -1.99
CA SER A 64 6.07 -10.77 -3.13
C SER A 64 6.07 -9.27 -2.81
N ALA A 65 5.01 -8.78 -2.15
CA ALA A 65 4.86 -7.38 -1.81
C ALA A 65 5.90 -6.92 -0.78
N ASN A 66 6.23 -7.76 0.21
CA ASN A 66 7.29 -7.49 1.18
C ASN A 66 8.68 -7.49 0.53
N TYR A 67 8.95 -8.43 -0.39
CA TYR A 67 10.19 -8.41 -1.15
C TYR A 67 10.39 -7.09 -1.90
N TYR A 68 9.34 -6.58 -2.56
CA TYR A 68 9.38 -5.28 -3.23
C TYR A 68 9.53 -4.10 -2.26
N HIS A 69 8.88 -4.17 -1.10
CA HIS A 69 8.99 -3.16 -0.06
C HIS A 69 10.43 -2.97 0.43
N ASP A 70 11.15 -4.07 0.63
CA ASP A 70 12.55 -4.01 1.05
C ASP A 70 13.42 -3.29 0.01
N HIS A 71 13.14 -3.52 -1.28
CA HIS A 71 13.83 -2.83 -2.37
C HIS A 71 13.46 -1.34 -2.46
N LEU A 72 12.18 -1.01 -2.26
CA LEU A 72 11.67 0.36 -2.19
C LEU A 72 12.37 1.15 -1.07
N ARG A 73 12.51 0.54 0.11
CA ARG A 73 13.18 1.16 1.27
C ARG A 73 14.69 1.33 1.10
N CYS A 74 15.34 0.48 0.31
CA CYS A 74 16.75 0.64 -0.02
C CYS A 74 17.02 1.86 -0.92
N SER A 75 16.00 2.35 -1.62
CA SER A 75 16.13 3.50 -2.52
C SER A 75 15.95 4.81 -1.76
N LYS A 76 17.06 5.54 -1.60
CA LYS A 76 17.06 6.89 -1.01
C LYS A 76 16.17 7.88 -1.78
N ALA A 77 15.85 7.61 -3.04
CA ALA A 77 15.03 8.48 -3.86
C ALA A 77 13.61 8.67 -3.28
N TYR A 78 13.01 7.60 -2.73
CA TYR A 78 11.70 7.68 -2.08
C TYR A 78 11.76 8.50 -0.80
N LEU A 79 12.81 8.31 0.01
CA LEU A 79 13.00 9.09 1.24
C LEU A 79 13.16 10.59 0.93
N PHE A 80 13.96 10.94 -0.08
CA PHE A 80 14.09 12.34 -0.50
C PHE A 80 12.80 12.89 -1.09
N ALA A 81 12.07 12.10 -1.88
CA ALA A 81 10.80 12.53 -2.45
C ALA A 81 9.76 12.81 -1.37
N ILE A 82 9.66 11.97 -0.33
CA ILE A 82 8.81 12.23 0.84
C ILE A 82 9.19 13.53 1.53
N PHE A 83 10.49 13.73 1.76
CA PHE A 83 10.97 14.91 2.50
C PHE A 83 10.72 16.22 1.74
N VAL A 84 10.87 16.20 0.42
CA VAL A 84 10.70 17.39 -0.43
C VAL A 84 9.23 17.64 -0.77
N ASP A 85 8.34 16.69 -0.54
CA ASP A 85 6.91 16.82 -0.82
C ASP A 85 6.22 17.76 0.18
N PRO A 86 5.79 18.96 -0.26
CA PRO A 86 5.12 19.91 0.63
C PRO A 86 3.75 19.43 1.10
N CYS A 87 3.06 18.57 0.34
CA CYS A 87 1.76 18.04 0.71
C CYS A 87 1.86 17.08 1.90
N ILE A 88 2.93 16.28 1.97
CA ILE A 88 3.20 15.37 3.10
C ILE A 88 3.56 16.17 4.36
N GLN A 89 4.38 17.21 4.23
CA GLN A 89 4.73 18.06 5.38
C GLN A 89 3.51 18.83 5.92
N LEU A 90 2.67 19.36 5.04
CA LEU A 90 1.44 20.08 5.43
C LEU A 90 0.45 19.17 6.17
N SER A 91 0.25 17.95 5.68
CA SER A 91 -0.66 17.00 6.33
C SER A 91 -0.15 16.55 7.71
N TRP A 92 1.16 16.49 7.95
CA TRP A 92 1.70 16.30 9.30
C TRP A 92 1.38 17.48 10.23
N VAL A 93 1.51 18.72 9.73
CA VAL A 93 1.19 19.94 10.51
C VAL A 93 -0.29 19.97 10.89
N GLU A 94 -1.20 19.71 9.96
CA GLU A 94 -2.65 19.68 10.21
C GLU A 94 -3.07 18.63 11.27
N GLN A 95 -2.30 17.56 11.43
CA GLN A 95 -2.57 16.52 12.42
C GLN A 95 -2.01 16.84 13.82
N HIS A 96 -1.00 17.70 13.93
CA HIS A 96 -0.25 17.92 15.18
C HIS A 96 -0.32 19.36 15.72
N TRP A 97 -0.93 20.30 14.99
CA TRP A 97 -1.08 21.70 15.36
C TRP A 97 -2.51 22.18 15.12
#